data_AF-A0A9E0S7B2-F1
#
_entry.id   AF-A0A9E0S7B2-F1
#
_cell.length_a   1.000
_cell.length_b   1.000
_cell.length_c   1.000
_cell.angle_alpha   90.00
_cell.angle_beta   90.00
_cell.angle_gamma   90.00
#
_symmetry.space_group_name_H-M   'P 1'
#
loop_
_entity.id
_entity.type
_entity.pdbx_description
1 polymer ?
#
loop_
_entity_poly.entity_id
_entity_poly.type
_entity_poly.pdbx_seq_one_letter_code
_entity_poly.pdbx_strand_id
1 'polypeptide(L)'
;MFIQNKRLYSLLGVAVFVLLIPLVGMQFSEAVRWTLSDFVLAAILLFGTAFSVELILRTIKKRQSRIILVLSLLTVLALIWIELAVGLFGTPWAGS
;
A
#
# COMPACT_ATOMS: atom_id res chain seq x y z
N MET A 1 7.20 -13.04 -24.71
CA MET A 1 5.73 -13.05 -24.49
C MET A 1 5.39 -11.93 -23.53
N PHE A 2 5.07 -10.73 -24.04
CA PHE A 2 4.68 -9.60 -23.21
C PHE A 2 3.28 -9.87 -22.67
N ILE A 3 3.20 -10.47 -21.48
CA ILE A 3 1.93 -10.71 -20.80
C ILE A 3 1.38 -9.33 -20.44
N GLN A 4 0.28 -8.92 -21.09
CA GLN A 4 -0.45 -7.72 -20.70
C GLN A 4 -0.99 -7.90 -19.28
N ASN A 5 -0.23 -7.50 -18.27
CA ASN A 5 -0.65 -7.53 -16.87
C ASN A 5 -1.58 -6.34 -16.58
N LYS A 6 -2.72 -6.27 -17.28
CA LYS A 6 -3.74 -5.22 -17.07
C LYS A 6 -4.12 -5.10 -15.59
N ARG A 7 -4.10 -6.22 -14.87
CA ARG A 7 -4.32 -6.30 -13.42
C ARG A 7 -3.24 -5.59 -12.61
N LEU A 8 -1.97 -5.81 -12.93
CA LEU A 8 -0.86 -5.11 -12.27
C LEU A 8 -0.97 -3.61 -12.51
N TYR A 9 -1.18 -3.16 -13.76
CA TYR A 9 -1.35 -1.72 -14.04
C TYR A 9 -2.54 -1.11 -13.29
N SER A 10 -3.64 -1.84 -13.14
CA SER A 10 -4.77 -1.40 -12.33
C SER A 10 -4.40 -1.28 -10.84
N LEU A 11 -3.68 -2.26 -10.27
CA LEU A 11 -3.22 -2.20 -8.88
C LEU A 11 -2.23 -1.07 -8.63
N LEU A 12 -1.28 -0.86 -9.55
CA LEU A 12 -0.34 0.26 -9.52
C LEU A 12 -1.07 1.60 -9.63
N GLY A 13 -2.10 1.69 -10.48
CA GLY A 13 -2.95 2.89 -10.60
C GLY A 13 -3.69 3.22 -9.31
N VAL A 14 -4.21 2.20 -8.60
CA VAL A 14 -4.82 2.39 -7.27
C VAL A 14 -3.78 2.88 -6.26
N ALA A 15 -2.57 2.32 -6.23
CA ALA A 15 -1.50 2.78 -5.35
C ALA A 15 -1.15 4.27 -5.57
N VAL A 16 -1.04 4.69 -6.83
CA VAL A 16 -0.82 6.10 -7.19
C VAL A 16 -2.00 6.96 -6.73
N PHE A 17 -3.24 6.52 -6.96
CA PHE A 17 -4.43 7.26 -6.56
C PHE A 17 -4.50 7.47 -5.04
N VAL A 18 -4.11 6.47 -4.25
CA VAL A 18 -4.04 6.59 -2.79
C VAL A 18 -2.99 7.63 -2.37
N LEU A 19 -1.81 7.65 -3.01
CA LEU A 19 -0.78 8.67 -2.72
C LEU A 19 -1.16 10.09 -3.13
N LEU A 20 -2.07 10.24 -4.09
CA LEU A 20 -2.57 11.57 -4.47
C LEU A 20 -3.41 12.20 -3.35
N ILE A 21 -4.04 11.40 -2.48
CA ILE A 21 -4.85 11.91 -1.37
C ILE A 21 -4.04 12.83 -0.43
N PRO A 22 -2.91 12.39 0.16
CA PRO A 22 -2.09 13.27 0.99
C PRO A 22 -1.45 14.42 0.20
N LEU A 23 -1.06 14.18 -1.07
CA LEU A 23 -0.47 15.23 -1.91
C LEU A 23 -1.45 16.38 -2.15
N VAL A 24 -2.70 16.05 -2.46
CA VAL A 24 -3.79 17.02 -2.63
C VAL A 24 -4.15 17.63 -1.27
N GLY A 25 -4.22 16.83 -0.20
CA GLY A 25 -4.51 17.29 1.15
C GLY A 25 -3.57 18.40 1.64
N MET A 26 -2.28 18.29 1.34
CA MET A 26 -1.28 19.33 1.62
C MET A 26 -1.57 20.67 0.95
N GLN A 27 -2.20 20.66 -0.22
CA GLN A 27 -2.51 21.90 -0.94
C GLN A 27 -3.65 22.67 -0.26
N PHE A 28 -4.47 21.98 0.55
CA PHE A 28 -5.65 22.57 1.19
C PHE A 28 -5.48 22.76 2.70
N SER A 29 -4.53 22.08 3.34
CA SER A 29 -4.39 22.13 4.80
C SER A 29 -2.97 21.84 5.30
N GLU A 30 -2.51 22.68 6.23
CA GLU A 30 -1.31 22.48 7.06
C GLU A 30 -1.45 21.32 8.06
N ALA A 31 -2.64 20.72 8.21
CA ALA A 31 -2.86 19.57 9.08
C ALA A 31 -2.32 18.26 8.48
N VAL A 32 -2.18 18.19 7.15
CA VAL A 32 -1.63 17.01 6.45
C VAL A 32 -0.20 17.36 6.04
N ARG A 33 0.77 17.08 6.90
CA ARG A 33 2.19 17.35 6.64
C ARG A 33 2.95 16.04 6.49
N TRP A 34 2.94 15.50 5.27
CA TRP A 34 3.88 14.43 4.93
C TRP A 34 5.17 15.02 4.36
N THR A 35 6.28 14.43 4.74
CA THR A 35 7.59 14.66 4.16
C THR A 35 7.78 13.82 2.90
N LEU A 36 8.83 14.12 2.14
CA LEU A 36 9.21 13.29 0.99
C LEU A 36 9.46 11.82 1.41
N SER A 37 10.02 11.60 2.60
CA SER A 37 10.25 10.27 3.18
C SER A 37 8.96 9.48 3.33
N ASP A 38 7.88 10.10 3.79
CA ASP A 38 6.59 9.43 3.99
C ASP A 38 5.97 9.02 2.66
N PHE A 39 6.08 9.86 1.63
CA PHE A 39 5.68 9.48 0.27
C PHE A 39 6.48 8.29 -0.24
N VAL A 40 7.79 8.24 0.00
CA VAL A 40 8.64 7.13 -0.41
C VAL A 40 8.28 5.85 0.36
N LEU A 41 8.08 5.93 1.67
CA LEU A 41 7.70 4.79 2.51
C LEU A 41 6.32 4.25 2.10
N ALA A 42 5.34 5.13 1.95
CA ALA A 42 4.00 4.78 1.50
C ALA A 42 4.01 4.20 0.07
N ALA A 43 4.83 4.76 -0.82
CA ALA A 43 5.02 4.21 -2.16
C ALA A 43 5.60 2.80 -2.11
N ILE A 44 6.69 2.57 -1.39
CA ILE A 44 7.30 1.23 -1.23
C ILE A 44 6.27 0.25 -0.67
N LEU A 45 5.49 0.66 0.33
CA LEU A 45 4.48 -0.18 0.96
C LEU A 45 3.34 -0.55 -0.01
N LEU A 46 2.77 0.43 -0.71
CA LEU A 46 1.66 0.21 -1.64
C LEU A 46 2.10 -0.54 -2.90
N PHE A 47 3.22 -0.15 -3.52
CA PHE A 47 3.76 -0.81 -4.70
C PHE A 47 4.25 -2.22 -4.38
N GLY A 48 4.94 -2.40 -3.25
CA GLY A 48 5.36 -3.72 -2.76
C GLY A 48 4.16 -4.65 -2.52
N THR A 49 3.07 -4.10 -1.98
CA THR A 49 1.83 -4.86 -1.79
C THR A 49 1.15 -5.20 -3.11
N ALA A 50 1.04 -4.26 -4.05
CA ALA A 50 0.49 -4.51 -5.39
C ALA A 50 1.26 -5.63 -6.11
N PHE A 51 2.59 -5.60 -6.03
CA PHE A 51 3.44 -6.65 -6.61
C PHE A 51 3.26 -8.00 -5.91
N SER A 52 3.21 -8.00 -4.57
CA SER A 52 3.00 -9.20 -3.77
C SER A 52 1.64 -9.85 -4.03
N VAL A 53 0.59 -9.04 -4.18
CA VAL A 53 -0.74 -9.51 -4.60
C VAL A 53 -0.64 -10.18 -5.95
N GLU A 54 -0.08 -9.53 -6.98
CA GLU A 54 0.07 -10.12 -8.32
C GLU A 54 0.88 -11.44 -8.28
N LEU A 55 1.91 -11.53 -7.43
CA LEU A 55 2.71 -12.73 -7.25
C LEU A 55 1.91 -13.87 -6.61
N ILE A 56 1.15 -13.59 -5.55
CA ILE A 56 0.20 -14.56 -4.95
C ILE A 56 -0.82 -15.00 -6.00
N LEU A 57 -1.36 -14.04 -6.76
CA LEU A 57 -2.36 -14.27 -7.78
C LEU A 57 -1.85 -15.16 -8.91
N ARG A 58 -0.55 -15.11 -9.23
CA ARG A 58 0.09 -15.88 -10.30
C ARG A 58 0.60 -17.24 -9.84
N THR A 59 1.10 -17.34 -8.61
CA THR A 59 1.70 -18.56 -8.07
C THR A 59 0.65 -19.52 -7.50
N ILE A 60 -0.38 -19.00 -6.83
CA ILE A 60 -1.33 -19.81 -6.07
C ILE A 60 -2.54 -20.17 -6.93
N LYS A 61 -2.66 -21.46 -7.27
CA LYS A 61 -3.77 -22.01 -8.06
C LYS A 61 -5.07 -22.17 -7.27
N LYS A 62 -4.99 -22.48 -5.97
CA LYS A 62 -6.18 -22.68 -5.12
C LYS A 62 -6.81 -21.35 -4.73
N ARG A 63 -8.07 -21.14 -5.10
CA ARG A 63 -8.82 -19.90 -4.83
C ARG A 63 -8.90 -19.56 -3.34
N GLN A 64 -9.11 -20.56 -2.48
CA GLN A 64 -9.25 -20.36 -1.04
C GLN A 64 -7.95 -19.88 -0.39
N SER A 65 -6.82 -20.53 -0.71
CA SER A 65 -5.49 -20.09 -0.27
C SER A 65 -5.13 -18.70 -0.79
N ARG A 66 -5.50 -18.39 -2.04
CA ARG A 66 -5.28 -17.06 -2.65
C ARG A 66 -5.99 -15.96 -1.85
N ILE A 67 -7.25 -16.18 -1.48
CA ILE A 67 -8.04 -15.22 -0.70
C ILE A 67 -7.41 -15.01 0.69
N ILE A 68 -7.06 -16.10 1.38
CA ILE A 68 -6.45 -16.03 2.72
C ILE A 68 -5.14 -15.25 2.69
N LEU A 69 -4.26 -15.53 1.71
CA LEU A 69 -2.97 -14.85 1.59
C LEU A 69 -3.12 -13.37 1.25
N VAL A 70 -4.03 -13.02 0.32
CA VAL A 70 -4.30 -11.60 -0.01
C VAL A 70 -4.90 -10.87 1.18
N LEU A 71 -5.84 -11.49 1.90
CA LEU A 71 -6.47 -10.88 3.07
C LEU A 71 -5.46 -10.67 4.20
N SER A 72 -4.58 -11.66 4.45
CA SER A 72 -3.49 -11.54 5.41
C SER A 72 -2.54 -10.40 5.03
N LEU A 73 -2.13 -10.32 3.76
CA LEU A 73 -1.27 -9.25 3.26
C LEU A 73 -1.91 -7.86 3.42
N LEU A 74 -3.21 -7.73 3.11
CA LEU A 74 -3.95 -6.47 3.32
C LEU A 74 -4.07 -6.11 4.80
N THR A 75 -4.19 -7.11 5.69
CA THR A 75 -4.21 -6.88 7.14
C THR A 75 -2.87 -6.35 7.60
N VAL A 76 -1.76 -6.93 7.15
CA VAL A 76 -0.41 -6.45 7.45
C VAL A 76 -0.19 -5.02 6.93
N LEU A 77 -0.62 -4.74 5.69
CA LEU A 77 -0.58 -3.38 5.15
C LEU A 77 -1.36 -2.41 6.05
N ALA A 78 -2.58 -2.76 6.45
CA ALA A 78 -3.41 -1.90 7.29
C ALA A 78 -2.77 -1.65 8.67
N LEU A 79 -2.16 -2.66 9.27
CA LEU A 79 -1.45 -2.53 10.54
C LEU A 79 -0.25 -1.58 10.42
N ILE A 80 0.56 -1.74 9.37
CA ILE A 80 1.70 -0.84 9.11
C ILE A 80 1.19 0.58 8.87
N TRP A 81 0.12 0.73 8.10
CA TRP A 81 -0.46 2.05 7.79
C TRP A 81 -0.97 2.75 9.05
N ILE A 82 -1.67 2.02 9.93
CA ILE A 82 -2.15 2.54 11.21
C ILE A 82 -0.98 2.89 12.13
N GLU A 83 0.08 2.10 12.15
CA GLU A 83 1.26 2.41 12.95
C GLU A 83 1.92 3.71 12.48
N LEU A 84 2.11 3.87 11.17
CA LEU A 84 2.70 5.08 10.60
C LEU A 84 1.80 6.31 10.84
N ALA A 85 0.48 6.15 10.69
CA ALA A 85 -0.46 7.28 10.79
C ALA A 85 -0.82 7.68 12.22
N VAL A 86 -1.01 6.70 13.11
CA VAL A 86 -1.57 6.90 14.46
C VAL A 86 -0.61 6.45 15.55
N GLY A 87 0.35 5.57 15.25
CA GLY A 87 1.31 5.10 16.26
C GLY A 87 0.72 4.11 17.26
N LEU A 88 -0.12 3.18 16.80
CA LEU A 88 -0.86 2.23 17.65
C LEU A 88 0.03 1.44 18.62
N PHE A 89 1.23 1.05 18.20
CA PHE A 89 2.18 0.25 18.97
C PHE A 89 3.24 1.09 19.69
N GLY A 90 3.24 2.41 19.52
CA GLY A 90 4.19 3.32 20.17
C GLY A 90 5.64 3.07 19.75
N THR A 91 5.88 2.60 18.53
CA THR A 91 7.26 2.39 18.03
C THR A 91 7.91 3.73 17.66
N PRO A 92 9.24 3.80 17.51
CA PRO A 92 9.92 5.04 17.08
C PRO A 92 9.48 5.60 15.72
N TRP A 93 8.73 4.81 14.94
CA TRP A 93 8.22 5.15 13.61
C TRP A 93 6.78 5.70 13.65
N ALA A 94 6.19 5.79 14.84
CA ALA A 94 4.82 6.24 15.06
C ALA A 94 4.67 7.76 14.80
N GLY A 95 3.81 8.13 13.85
CA GLY A 95 3.35 9.52 13.66
C GLY A 95 4.44 10.52 13.23
N SER A 96 5.50 10.05 12.56
CA SER A 96 6.57 10.88 12.00
C SER A 96 6.20 11.53 10.68
#